data_AF-F8TH74-F1
#
_entry.id   AF-F8TH74-F1
#
_cell.length_a   1.000
_cell.length_b   1.000
_cell.length_c   1.000
_cell.angle_alpha   90.00
_cell.angle_beta   90.00
_cell.angle_gamma   90.00
#
_symmetry.space_group_name_H-M   'P 1'
#
loop_
_entity.id
_entity.type
_entity.pdbx_description
1 polymer ?
#
loop_
_entity_poly.entity_id
_entity_poly.type
_entity_poly.pdbx_seq_one_letter_code
_entity_poly.pdbx_strand_id
1 'polypeptide(L)'
;PKASRGICGADAHAIAGRHYLRMAAAGSAAHSDHSREIAHVLHKTSLDGSYQIKDEARLLSLAAEWGVETEDRDIYDVAHEVAEIGLNEFGKPFGTQIFLNRATEERRKVWAEEEIEPRAIDREIATSLHMTTMGNTADAEVLVRQALRVGMADGWGGSMMGTEFTDILFGTPTVRTTESNLGVLERDQVNIIVHGHDPAFSEMIVVAAETKEMKDYALSKGAKGINIAGLCCTANEATMRHGIRMAGNFLQQENALLTGAVEMICVDMQCIFPSLGPLAECFHTKFITSSPIARIPGSIYIKFNTDTALAQATDLVKMAIDNYENRDEAKIFIPSSKEAAVVGYPCDQIIRELDDVTNTHLEERGSYKPAIDAIKSGVLRGAVAMVGCNNPRVRPDYSHIEIMKELLKNDVLIVASGCAAQAAAKAGLLSKEAKDLCGDGLRRVCTLVD
;
A
#
# COMPACT_ATOMS: atom_id res chain seq x y z
N PRO A 1 38.07 6.50 27.50
CA PRO A 1 37.11 7.55 27.06
C PRO A 1 36.78 7.39 25.57
N LYS A 2 35.50 7.39 25.18
CA LYS A 2 35.14 7.48 23.75
C LYS A 2 35.45 8.91 23.27
N ALA A 3 36.02 9.06 22.09
CA ALA A 3 36.29 10.37 21.51
C ALA A 3 34.96 11.12 21.27
N SER A 4 34.94 12.43 21.48
CA SER A 4 33.74 13.28 21.29
C SER A 4 33.41 13.55 19.82
N ARG A 5 34.34 13.25 18.91
CA ARG A 5 34.21 13.43 17.46
C ARG A 5 34.78 12.23 16.72
N GLY A 6 34.26 11.97 15.53
CA GLY A 6 34.89 11.08 14.55
C GLY A 6 36.18 11.68 13.98
N ILE A 7 36.92 10.89 13.19
CA ILE A 7 38.21 11.29 12.60
C ILE A 7 38.07 12.59 11.77
N CYS A 8 36.98 12.75 11.02
CA CYS A 8 36.73 13.92 10.19
C CYS A 8 36.21 15.15 10.96
N GLY A 9 36.09 15.07 12.29
CA GLY A 9 35.58 16.16 13.13
C GLY A 9 34.06 16.18 13.31
N ALA A 10 33.29 15.28 12.71
CA ALA A 10 31.85 15.16 12.95
C ALA A 10 31.58 14.73 14.41
N ASP A 11 30.70 15.46 15.10
CA ASP A 11 30.21 15.07 16.44
C ASP A 11 29.00 14.14 16.34
N ALA A 12 28.46 13.74 17.50
CA ALA A 12 27.33 12.84 17.60
C ALA A 12 26.06 13.36 16.89
N HIS A 13 25.83 14.67 16.89
CA HIS A 13 24.64 15.27 16.27
C HIS A 13 24.73 15.22 14.75
N ALA A 14 25.89 15.60 14.19
CA ALA A 14 26.16 15.48 12.77
C ALA A 14 26.01 14.02 12.28
N ILE A 15 26.54 13.07 13.05
CA ILE A 15 26.44 11.64 12.72
C ILE A 15 24.97 11.19 12.74
N ALA A 16 24.23 11.49 13.81
CA ALA A 16 22.82 11.10 13.94
C ALA A 16 21.95 11.74 12.84
N GLY A 17 22.11 13.03 12.57
CA GLY A 17 21.37 13.75 11.53
C GLY A 17 21.62 13.18 10.13
N ARG A 18 22.88 12.82 9.81
CA ARG A 18 23.21 12.20 8.51
C ARG A 18 22.57 10.82 8.36
N HIS A 19 22.58 10.02 9.42
CA HIS A 19 21.91 8.72 9.40
C HIS A 19 20.40 8.86 9.24
N TYR A 20 19.77 9.77 9.99
CA TYR A 20 18.33 10.05 9.88
C TYR A 20 17.94 10.48 8.47
N LEU A 21 18.68 11.44 7.88
CA LEU A 21 18.43 11.91 6.53
C LEU A 21 18.59 10.81 5.47
N ARG A 22 19.60 9.93 5.61
CA ARG A 22 19.75 8.78 4.71
C ARG A 22 18.60 7.79 4.81
N MET A 23 18.07 7.55 6.01
CA MET A 23 16.89 6.69 6.19
C MET A 23 15.66 7.29 5.52
N ALA A 24 15.42 8.59 5.70
CA ALA A 24 14.33 9.30 5.03
C ALA A 24 14.49 9.22 3.49
N ALA A 25 15.67 9.52 2.96
CA ALA A 25 15.94 9.47 1.52
C ALA A 25 15.77 8.06 0.93
N ALA A 26 16.19 7.02 1.65
CA ALA A 26 15.99 5.63 1.22
C ALA A 26 14.51 5.22 1.23
N GLY A 27 13.74 5.67 2.23
CA GLY A 27 12.29 5.47 2.26
C GLY A 27 11.59 6.19 1.09
N SER A 28 11.91 7.46 0.88
CA SER A 28 11.37 8.24 -0.25
C SER A 28 11.75 7.64 -1.60
N ALA A 29 12.95 7.07 -1.74
CA ALA A 29 13.35 6.39 -2.98
C ALA A 29 12.51 5.14 -3.26
N ALA A 30 12.12 4.40 -2.23
CA ALA A 30 11.28 3.21 -2.37
C ALA A 30 9.87 3.57 -2.90
N HIS A 31 9.23 4.60 -2.34
CA HIS A 31 7.93 5.06 -2.82
C HIS A 31 8.02 5.83 -4.15
N SER A 32 9.13 6.54 -4.39
CA SER A 32 9.43 7.17 -5.70
C SER A 32 9.40 6.14 -6.82
N ASP A 33 10.17 5.06 -6.67
CA ASP A 33 10.29 4.04 -7.72
C ASP A 33 8.97 3.27 -7.91
N HIS A 34 8.26 2.94 -6.83
CA HIS A 34 6.90 2.37 -6.91
C HIS A 34 5.99 3.24 -7.76
N SER A 35 5.87 4.53 -7.43
CA SER A 35 4.93 5.43 -8.09
C SER A 35 5.30 5.68 -9.55
N ARG A 36 6.61 5.74 -9.85
CA ARG A 36 7.11 5.91 -11.21
C ARG A 36 6.74 4.74 -12.11
N GLU A 37 6.87 3.50 -11.62
CA GLU A 37 6.49 2.32 -12.40
C GLU A 37 4.99 2.33 -12.69
N ILE A 38 4.15 2.72 -11.72
CA ILE A 38 2.70 2.90 -11.96
C ILE A 38 2.42 4.02 -12.98
N ALA A 39 3.15 5.13 -12.95
CA ALA A 39 3.04 6.18 -13.96
C ALA A 39 3.42 5.66 -15.36
N HIS A 40 4.45 4.81 -15.47
CA HIS A 40 4.80 4.15 -16.73
C HIS A 40 3.72 3.17 -17.20
N VAL A 41 3.04 2.46 -16.30
CA VAL A 41 1.89 1.61 -16.64
C VAL A 41 0.75 2.48 -17.18
N LEU A 42 0.42 3.59 -16.52
CA LEU A 42 -0.60 4.55 -16.99
C LEU A 42 -0.29 5.08 -18.39
N HIS A 43 0.96 5.49 -18.64
CA HIS A 43 1.41 5.96 -19.95
C HIS A 43 1.29 4.92 -21.07
N LYS A 44 1.32 3.63 -20.73
CA LYS A 44 1.21 2.53 -21.70
C LYS A 44 -0.20 1.96 -21.85
N THR A 45 -1.18 2.51 -21.14
CA THR A 45 -2.56 2.01 -21.22
C THR A 45 -3.11 2.12 -22.64
N SER A 46 -3.91 1.14 -23.03
CA SER A 46 -4.64 1.15 -24.29
C SER A 46 -5.85 0.21 -24.19
N LEU A 47 -6.84 0.40 -25.06
CA LEU A 47 -8.07 -0.40 -25.05
C LEU A 47 -7.80 -1.92 -25.14
N ASP A 48 -6.88 -2.31 -26.02
CA ASP A 48 -6.50 -3.71 -26.27
C ASP A 48 -5.27 -4.15 -25.44
N GLY A 49 -4.78 -3.31 -24.54
CA GLY A 49 -3.60 -3.58 -23.72
C GLY A 49 -3.87 -4.45 -22.50
N SER A 50 -2.80 -4.87 -21.81
CA SER A 50 -2.91 -5.60 -20.52
C SER A 50 -3.50 -4.72 -19.40
N TYR A 51 -3.43 -3.40 -19.54
CA TYR A 51 -3.95 -2.43 -18.60
C TYR A 51 -4.83 -1.41 -19.33
N GLN A 52 -6.03 -1.22 -18.81
CA GLN A 52 -6.99 -0.22 -19.27
C GLN A 52 -7.28 0.79 -18.16
N ILE A 53 -7.94 1.89 -18.53
CA ILE A 53 -8.45 2.88 -17.58
C ILE A 53 -9.74 2.31 -16.97
N LYS A 54 -9.75 2.09 -15.65
CA LYS A 54 -10.92 1.57 -14.93
C LYS A 54 -11.73 2.66 -14.24
N ASP A 55 -11.13 3.82 -13.96
CA ASP A 55 -11.82 4.97 -13.37
C ASP A 55 -11.58 6.24 -14.19
N GLU A 56 -12.41 6.43 -15.23
CA GLU A 56 -12.35 7.62 -16.09
C GLU A 56 -12.67 8.89 -15.32
N ALA A 57 -13.59 8.84 -14.34
CA ALA A 57 -13.96 10.01 -13.56
C ALA A 57 -12.78 10.52 -12.72
N ARG A 58 -12.01 9.60 -12.12
CA ARG A 58 -10.78 9.94 -11.38
C ARG A 58 -9.74 10.56 -12.29
N LEU A 59 -9.53 9.99 -13.49
CA LEU A 59 -8.60 10.52 -14.48
C LEU A 59 -8.99 11.93 -14.90
N LEU A 60 -10.26 12.16 -15.26
CA LEU A 60 -10.75 13.46 -15.70
C LEU A 60 -10.68 14.51 -14.58
N SER A 61 -10.95 14.11 -13.33
CA SER A 61 -10.79 15.00 -12.18
C SER A 61 -9.34 15.43 -11.97
N LEU A 62 -8.38 14.50 -12.10
CA LEU A 62 -6.96 14.81 -11.97
C LEU A 62 -6.45 15.63 -13.16
N ALA A 63 -6.92 15.33 -14.36
CA ALA A 63 -6.63 16.11 -15.57
C ALA A 63 -7.07 17.56 -15.40
N ALA A 64 -8.29 17.80 -14.89
CA ALA A 64 -8.79 19.12 -14.60
C ALA A 64 -7.95 19.84 -13.51
N GLU A 65 -7.55 19.14 -12.45
CA GLU A 65 -6.67 19.68 -11.41
C GLU A 65 -5.32 20.14 -11.98
N TRP A 66 -4.79 19.42 -12.98
CA TRP A 66 -3.50 19.71 -13.60
C TRP A 66 -3.59 20.58 -14.86
N GLY A 67 -4.80 21.00 -15.25
CA GLY A 67 -5.02 21.86 -16.41
C GLY A 67 -4.83 21.15 -17.76
N VAL A 68 -5.02 19.83 -17.81
CA VAL A 68 -5.05 19.06 -19.05
C VAL A 68 -6.44 19.21 -19.68
N GLU A 69 -6.49 19.66 -20.93
CA GLU A 69 -7.74 19.75 -21.69
C GLU A 69 -8.28 18.34 -21.99
N THR A 70 -9.58 18.10 -21.80
CA THR A 70 -10.18 16.77 -21.96
C THR A 70 -11.34 16.73 -22.97
N GLU A 71 -11.84 17.89 -23.42
CA GLU A 71 -12.98 17.97 -24.35
C GLU A 71 -12.60 17.41 -25.73
N ASP A 72 -13.47 16.58 -26.30
CA ASP A 72 -13.31 15.92 -27.61
C ASP A 72 -11.99 15.12 -27.80
N ARG A 73 -11.36 14.68 -26.71
CA ARG A 73 -10.15 13.85 -26.75
C ARG A 73 -10.43 12.39 -26.44
N ASP A 74 -9.60 11.50 -26.99
CA ASP A 74 -9.56 10.11 -26.56
C ASP A 74 -9.08 10.01 -25.11
N ILE A 75 -9.69 9.11 -24.34
CA ILE A 75 -9.40 8.96 -22.92
C ILE A 75 -7.97 8.47 -22.65
N TYR A 76 -7.38 7.70 -23.56
CA TYR A 76 -5.99 7.25 -23.46
C TYR A 76 -5.01 8.38 -23.80
N ASP A 77 -5.34 9.26 -24.75
CA ASP A 77 -4.54 10.47 -25.00
C ASP A 77 -4.48 11.36 -23.75
N VAL A 78 -5.60 11.51 -23.04
CA VAL A 78 -5.65 12.23 -21.76
C VAL A 78 -4.83 11.50 -20.69
N ALA A 79 -4.95 10.17 -20.58
CA ALA A 79 -4.18 9.37 -19.62
C ALA A 79 -2.67 9.46 -19.84
N HIS A 80 -2.22 9.43 -21.10
CA HIS A 80 -0.81 9.54 -21.45
C HIS A 80 -0.25 10.91 -21.09
N GLU A 81 -0.97 11.99 -21.37
CA GLU A 81 -0.55 13.33 -20.98
C GLU A 81 -0.51 13.53 -19.46
N VAL A 82 -1.53 13.03 -18.74
CA VAL A 82 -1.52 13.02 -17.27
C VAL A 82 -0.32 12.23 -16.74
N ALA A 83 -0.03 11.06 -17.32
CA ALA A 83 1.14 10.27 -16.94
C ALA A 83 2.46 11.01 -17.21
N GLU A 84 2.58 11.73 -18.33
CA GLU A 84 3.77 12.53 -18.66
C GLU A 84 3.99 13.69 -17.68
N ILE A 85 2.93 14.39 -17.28
CA ILE A 85 2.98 15.40 -16.22
C ILE A 85 3.46 14.78 -14.91
N GLY A 86 2.88 13.64 -14.52
CA GLY A 86 3.29 12.89 -13.33
C GLY A 86 4.75 12.43 -13.38
N LEU A 87 5.21 11.88 -14.51
CA LEU A 87 6.59 11.46 -14.72
C LEU A 87 7.58 12.64 -14.61
N ASN A 88 7.16 13.84 -14.99
CA ASN A 88 7.96 15.03 -14.84
C ASN A 88 8.14 15.45 -13.36
N GLU A 89 7.21 15.12 -12.45
CA GLU A 89 7.35 15.42 -11.01
C GLU A 89 8.55 14.73 -10.36
N PHE A 90 9.05 13.65 -10.95
CA PHE A 90 10.22 12.93 -10.44
C PHE A 90 11.53 13.64 -10.77
N GLY A 91 11.61 14.33 -11.91
CA GLY A 91 12.87 14.84 -12.46
C GLY A 91 12.87 16.29 -12.94
N LYS A 92 11.76 17.04 -12.81
CA LYS A 92 11.64 18.39 -13.37
C LYS A 92 12.77 19.34 -12.90
N PRO A 93 13.28 20.20 -13.81
CA PRO A 93 14.41 21.07 -13.50
C PRO A 93 14.05 22.29 -12.64
N PHE A 94 12.79 22.72 -12.65
CA PHE A 94 12.33 23.95 -12.00
C PHE A 94 11.00 23.75 -11.28
N GLY A 95 10.71 24.61 -10.31
CA GLY A 95 9.47 24.60 -9.54
C GLY A 95 9.44 23.59 -8.39
N THR A 96 8.27 23.51 -7.75
CA THR A 96 7.93 22.62 -6.63
C THR A 96 6.86 21.63 -7.06
N GLN A 97 6.61 20.59 -6.26
CA GLN A 97 5.62 19.55 -6.58
C GLN A 97 4.19 20.12 -6.77
N ILE A 98 3.47 19.63 -7.78
CA ILE A 98 2.13 20.15 -8.13
C ILE A 98 1.13 19.90 -6.99
N PHE A 99 1.19 18.73 -6.37
CA PHE A 99 0.26 18.32 -5.31
C PHE A 99 0.39 19.09 -4.00
N LEU A 100 1.42 19.94 -3.83
CA LEU A 100 1.43 20.88 -2.71
C LEU A 100 0.20 21.81 -2.73
N ASN A 101 -0.40 22.04 -3.91
CA ASN A 101 -1.61 22.83 -4.09
C ASN A 101 -2.87 22.24 -3.43
N ARG A 102 -2.87 20.95 -3.08
CA ARG A 102 -3.96 20.31 -2.33
C ARG A 102 -3.94 20.66 -0.84
N ALA A 103 -2.83 21.17 -0.33
CA ALA A 103 -2.74 21.63 1.05
C ALA A 103 -3.39 23.01 1.23
N THR A 104 -3.86 23.30 2.44
CA THR A 104 -4.43 24.62 2.76
C THR A 104 -3.42 25.74 2.55
N GLU A 105 -3.90 26.96 2.29
CA GLU A 105 -3.03 28.13 2.06
C GLU A 105 -2.12 28.40 3.26
N GLU A 106 -2.63 28.25 4.49
CA GLU A 106 -1.83 28.42 5.71
C GLU A 106 -0.69 27.41 5.78
N ARG A 107 -0.93 26.16 5.34
CA ARG A 107 0.10 25.12 5.35
C ARG A 107 1.17 25.38 4.29
N ARG A 108 0.75 25.76 3.07
CA ARG A 108 1.69 26.13 2.00
C ARG A 108 2.56 27.32 2.39
N LYS A 109 1.98 28.33 3.04
CA LYS A 109 2.72 29.48 3.58
C LYS A 109 3.82 29.05 4.56
N VAL A 110 3.49 28.16 5.50
CA VAL A 110 4.50 27.62 6.44
C VAL A 110 5.61 26.88 5.70
N TRP A 111 5.29 26.07 4.69
CA TRP A 111 6.32 25.36 3.92
C TRP A 111 7.24 26.29 3.14
N ALA A 112 6.69 27.37 2.58
CA ALA A 112 7.46 28.40 1.88
C ALA A 112 8.35 29.18 2.85
N GLU A 113 7.81 29.62 4.00
CA GLU A 113 8.55 30.35 5.04
C GLU A 113 9.69 29.51 5.65
N GLU A 114 9.48 28.21 5.82
CA GLU A 114 10.48 27.26 6.33
C GLU A 114 11.40 26.71 5.23
N GLU A 115 11.21 27.11 3.97
CA GLU A 115 11.95 26.70 2.77
C GLU A 115 11.99 25.17 2.54
N ILE A 116 10.93 24.47 2.93
CA ILE A 116 10.82 23.01 2.84
C ILE A 116 9.96 22.51 1.69
N GLU A 117 9.40 23.38 0.84
CA GLU A 117 8.64 22.93 -0.34
C GLU A 117 9.50 22.01 -1.24
N PRO A 118 9.09 20.75 -1.47
CA PRO A 118 9.89 19.81 -2.24
C PRO A 118 9.94 20.22 -3.72
N ARG A 119 11.14 20.09 -4.32
CA ARG A 119 11.32 20.11 -5.77
C ARG A 119 10.94 18.73 -6.34
N ALA A 120 11.55 18.34 -7.46
CA ALA A 120 11.40 17.01 -8.01
C ALA A 120 11.82 15.89 -7.02
N ILE A 121 11.10 14.77 -7.03
CA ILE A 121 11.27 13.67 -6.05
C ILE A 121 12.71 13.16 -6.03
N ASP A 122 13.24 12.82 -7.20
CA ASP A 122 14.59 12.27 -7.32
C ASP A 122 15.65 13.30 -6.98
N ARG A 123 15.34 14.57 -7.21
CA ARG A 123 16.24 15.66 -6.84
C ARG A 123 16.38 15.77 -5.32
N GLU A 124 15.30 15.61 -4.56
CA GLU A 124 15.41 15.64 -3.09
C GLU A 124 16.15 14.42 -2.55
N ILE A 125 15.97 13.24 -3.17
CA ILE A 125 16.72 12.03 -2.83
C ILE A 125 18.22 12.23 -3.11
N ALA A 126 18.58 12.65 -4.32
CA ALA A 126 19.97 12.88 -4.71
C ALA A 126 20.64 13.95 -3.84
N THR A 127 19.92 15.06 -3.55
CA THR A 127 20.41 16.12 -2.66
C THR A 127 20.68 15.57 -1.26
N SER A 128 19.77 14.78 -0.71
CA SER A 128 19.90 14.17 0.62
C SER A 128 21.10 13.22 0.72
N LEU A 129 21.31 12.40 -0.31
CA LEU A 129 22.47 11.51 -0.39
C LEU A 129 23.77 12.31 -0.52
N HIS A 130 23.79 13.37 -1.32
CA HIS A 130 24.96 14.25 -1.45
C HIS A 130 25.30 14.94 -0.11
N MET A 131 24.32 15.55 0.56
CA MET A 131 24.52 16.23 1.85
C MET A 131 25.12 15.33 2.94
N THR A 132 24.94 14.02 2.82
CA THR A 132 25.38 13.04 3.82
C THR A 132 26.65 12.29 3.42
N THR A 133 27.37 12.69 2.36
CA THR A 133 28.71 12.14 2.07
C THR A 133 29.76 12.74 3.00
N MET A 134 30.94 12.13 3.04
CA MET A 134 32.05 12.58 3.90
C MET A 134 32.46 14.01 3.51
N GLY A 135 32.66 14.88 4.51
CA GLY A 135 33.07 16.27 4.31
C GLY A 135 31.95 17.26 4.02
N ASN A 136 30.69 16.81 3.95
CA ASN A 136 29.51 17.66 3.74
C ASN A 136 28.83 18.06 5.07
N THR A 137 27.54 18.40 5.02
CA THR A 137 26.74 18.99 6.10
C THR A 137 27.00 18.33 7.46
N ALA A 138 27.42 19.11 8.44
CA ALA A 138 27.62 18.69 9.83
C ALA A 138 26.67 19.42 10.80
N ASP A 139 25.77 20.24 10.28
CA ASP A 139 24.71 20.89 11.04
C ASP A 139 23.47 19.98 11.09
N ALA A 140 23.07 19.59 12.30
CA ALA A 140 21.94 18.70 12.50
C ALA A 140 20.60 19.33 12.14
N GLU A 141 20.42 20.65 12.32
CA GLU A 141 19.18 21.33 11.98
C GLU A 141 18.93 21.28 10.47
N VAL A 142 19.97 21.61 9.69
CA VAL A 142 19.92 21.57 8.21
C VAL A 142 19.64 20.16 7.71
N LEU A 143 20.22 19.13 8.34
CA LEU A 143 19.97 17.72 8.01
C LEU A 143 18.52 17.31 8.29
N VAL A 144 17.94 17.75 9.41
CA VAL A 144 16.53 17.48 9.75
C VAL A 144 15.58 18.21 8.81
N ARG A 145 15.86 19.48 8.47
CA ARG A 145 15.07 20.24 7.49
C ARG A 145 15.05 19.56 6.11
N GLN A 146 16.19 19.06 5.63
CA GLN A 146 16.21 18.28 4.38
C GLN A 146 15.45 16.95 4.53
N ALA A 147 15.46 16.32 5.70
CA ALA A 147 14.72 15.08 5.93
C ALA A 147 13.20 15.30 5.87
N LEU A 148 12.73 16.44 6.40
CA LEU A 148 11.34 16.87 6.24
C LEU A 148 11.00 17.11 4.76
N ARG A 149 11.88 17.81 4.03
CA ARG A 149 11.69 18.11 2.60
C ARG A 149 11.60 16.85 1.74
N VAL A 150 12.53 15.89 1.90
CA VAL A 150 12.49 14.62 1.14
C VAL A 150 11.32 13.73 1.56
N GLY A 151 10.94 13.76 2.85
CA GLY A 151 9.73 13.08 3.33
C GLY A 151 8.44 13.66 2.75
N MET A 152 8.36 14.99 2.57
CA MET A 152 7.24 15.62 1.87
C MET A 152 7.25 15.30 0.37
N ALA A 153 8.42 15.22 -0.25
CA ALA A 153 8.55 14.81 -1.65
C ALA A 153 7.98 13.40 -1.90
N ASP A 154 8.06 12.53 -0.90
CA ASP A 154 7.39 11.24 -0.88
C ASP A 154 5.88 11.39 -0.63
N GLY A 155 5.47 11.89 0.54
CA GLY A 155 4.06 11.90 0.94
C GLY A 155 3.13 12.70 0.03
N TRP A 156 3.54 13.92 -0.36
CA TRP A 156 2.79 14.79 -1.28
C TRP A 156 3.20 14.59 -2.74
N GLY A 157 4.18 13.74 -3.03
CA GLY A 157 4.61 13.43 -4.39
C GLY A 157 4.40 11.96 -4.69
N GLY A 158 5.45 11.15 -4.51
CA GLY A 158 5.46 9.73 -4.89
C GLY A 158 4.25 8.94 -4.37
N SER A 159 4.00 8.94 -3.06
CA SER A 159 2.88 8.21 -2.47
C SER A 159 1.52 8.69 -2.99
N MET A 160 1.31 10.01 -3.05
CA MET A 160 0.04 10.59 -3.54
C MET A 160 -0.21 10.29 -5.02
N MET A 161 0.78 10.47 -5.89
CA MET A 161 0.68 10.11 -7.31
C MET A 161 0.47 8.61 -7.50
N GLY A 162 1.19 7.79 -6.74
CA GLY A 162 1.03 6.35 -6.75
C GLY A 162 -0.42 5.94 -6.50
N THR A 163 -1.06 6.49 -5.47
CA THR A 163 -2.47 6.21 -5.17
C THR A 163 -3.41 6.68 -6.28
N GLU A 164 -3.27 7.92 -6.77
CA GLU A 164 -4.13 8.47 -7.83
C GLU A 164 -4.08 7.62 -9.11
N PHE A 165 -2.88 7.28 -9.56
CA PHE A 165 -2.69 6.50 -10.79
C PHE A 165 -3.14 5.05 -10.62
N THR A 166 -2.94 4.48 -9.43
CA THR A 166 -3.42 3.13 -9.10
C THR A 166 -4.96 3.09 -9.11
N ASP A 167 -5.63 4.13 -8.62
CA ASP A 167 -7.09 4.23 -8.66
C ASP A 167 -7.61 4.38 -10.10
N ILE A 168 -6.94 5.17 -10.95
CA ILE A 168 -7.27 5.27 -12.38
C ILE A 168 -7.13 3.91 -13.10
N LEU A 169 -6.03 3.20 -12.84
CA LEU A 169 -5.70 1.93 -13.50
C LEU A 169 -6.54 0.74 -13.02
N PHE A 170 -6.80 0.68 -11.72
CA PHE A 170 -7.36 -0.52 -11.09
C PHE A 170 -8.75 -0.29 -10.49
N GLY A 171 -9.24 0.95 -10.53
CA GLY A 171 -10.52 1.38 -9.99
C GLY A 171 -10.37 1.92 -8.57
N THR A 172 -11.06 3.03 -8.28
CA THR A 172 -11.12 3.58 -6.92
C THR A 172 -11.74 2.55 -5.97
N PRO A 173 -11.10 2.23 -4.83
CA PRO A 173 -11.64 1.27 -3.88
C PRO A 173 -13.03 1.65 -3.36
N THR A 174 -13.85 0.63 -3.08
CA THR A 174 -15.20 0.77 -2.52
C THR A 174 -15.39 -0.26 -1.41
N VAL A 175 -16.41 -0.09 -0.58
CA VAL A 175 -16.65 -0.95 0.59
C VAL A 175 -16.73 -2.43 0.19
N ARG A 176 -15.90 -3.25 0.84
CA ARG A 176 -15.82 -4.70 0.60
C ARG A 176 -15.69 -5.47 1.89
N THR A 177 -16.27 -6.66 1.91
CA THR A 177 -16.07 -7.64 2.98
C THR A 177 -14.94 -8.60 2.60
N THR A 178 -14.16 -9.02 3.58
CA THR A 178 -13.06 -9.98 3.43
C THR A 178 -12.79 -10.68 4.76
N GLU A 179 -11.81 -11.57 4.77
CA GLU A 179 -11.30 -12.25 5.96
C GLU A 179 -9.78 -12.03 6.09
N SER A 180 -9.28 -12.08 7.32
CA SER A 180 -7.85 -11.91 7.62
C SER A 180 -7.32 -12.98 8.56
N ASN A 181 -6.00 -13.20 8.48
CA ASN A 181 -5.15 -14.15 9.22
C ASN A 181 -4.93 -15.49 8.49
N LEU A 182 -3.98 -16.30 8.96
CA LEU A 182 -3.52 -17.50 8.26
C LEU A 182 -4.61 -18.56 8.01
N GLY A 183 -5.72 -18.51 8.75
CA GLY A 183 -6.87 -19.39 8.54
C GLY A 183 -7.67 -19.13 7.26
N VAL A 184 -7.31 -18.12 6.47
CA VAL A 184 -7.89 -17.87 5.14
C VAL A 184 -7.32 -18.79 4.06
N LEU A 185 -6.27 -19.56 4.36
CA LEU A 185 -5.77 -20.60 3.46
C LEU A 185 -6.73 -21.79 3.47
N GLU A 186 -6.86 -22.45 2.32
CA GLU A 186 -7.84 -23.53 2.12
C GLU A 186 -7.14 -24.86 1.84
N ARG A 187 -7.51 -25.89 2.60
CA ARG A 187 -6.88 -27.22 2.45
C ARG A 187 -7.19 -27.86 1.10
N ASP A 188 -8.36 -27.59 0.52
CA ASP A 188 -8.85 -28.25 -0.68
C ASP A 188 -8.84 -27.35 -1.93
N GLN A 189 -8.19 -26.19 -1.87
CA GLN A 189 -7.99 -25.28 -3.01
C GLN A 189 -6.51 -25.03 -3.26
N VAL A 190 -6.17 -24.59 -4.47
CA VAL A 190 -4.82 -24.10 -4.82
C VAL A 190 -4.60 -22.76 -4.11
N ASN A 191 -3.64 -22.65 -3.21
CA ASN A 191 -3.34 -21.42 -2.49
C ASN A 191 -2.18 -20.67 -3.17
N ILE A 192 -2.47 -19.47 -3.67
CA ILE A 192 -1.48 -18.55 -4.23
C ILE A 192 -1.41 -17.32 -3.34
N ILE A 193 -0.21 -16.96 -2.92
CA ILE A 193 0.04 -15.75 -2.14
C ILE A 193 0.66 -14.66 -3.01
N VAL A 194 0.04 -13.49 -3.05
CA VAL A 194 0.68 -12.25 -3.56
C VAL A 194 1.32 -11.50 -2.40
N HIS A 195 2.60 -11.15 -2.51
CA HIS A 195 3.34 -10.48 -1.43
C HIS A 195 4.33 -9.46 -1.98
N GLY A 196 4.33 -8.26 -1.41
CA GLY A 196 5.11 -7.14 -1.93
C GLY A 196 4.30 -5.86 -1.88
N HIS A 197 4.50 -5.00 -2.87
CA HIS A 197 4.00 -3.64 -2.94
C HIS A 197 3.59 -3.20 -4.36
N ASP A 198 3.87 -3.93 -5.44
CA ASP A 198 3.54 -3.49 -6.81
C ASP A 198 2.14 -3.97 -7.23
N PRO A 199 1.12 -3.09 -7.26
CA PRO A 199 -0.24 -3.49 -7.61
C PRO A 199 -0.36 -3.93 -9.07
N ALA A 200 0.48 -3.43 -9.99
CA ALA A 200 0.41 -3.82 -11.40
C ALA A 200 0.68 -5.32 -11.57
N PHE A 201 1.67 -5.85 -10.84
CA PHE A 201 1.96 -7.27 -10.85
C PHE A 201 0.84 -8.10 -10.20
N SER A 202 0.41 -7.73 -8.98
CA SER A 202 -0.59 -8.52 -8.25
C SER A 202 -1.97 -8.51 -8.89
N GLU A 203 -2.38 -7.39 -9.48
CA GLU A 203 -3.68 -7.25 -10.17
C GLU A 203 -3.83 -8.34 -11.23
N MET A 204 -2.80 -8.56 -12.04
CA MET A 204 -2.84 -9.55 -13.12
C MET A 204 -2.93 -10.98 -12.60
N ILE A 205 -2.29 -11.29 -11.46
CA ILE A 205 -2.42 -12.60 -10.81
C ILE A 205 -3.86 -12.83 -10.33
N VAL A 206 -4.48 -11.83 -9.71
CA VAL A 206 -5.88 -11.89 -9.28
C VAL A 206 -6.81 -12.10 -10.47
N VAL A 207 -6.69 -11.25 -11.50
CA VAL A 207 -7.51 -11.34 -12.72
C VAL A 207 -7.35 -12.70 -13.41
N ALA A 208 -6.12 -13.20 -13.57
CA ALA A 208 -5.87 -14.50 -14.19
C ALA A 208 -6.50 -15.66 -13.40
N ALA A 209 -6.41 -15.63 -12.07
CA ALA A 209 -6.99 -16.65 -11.19
C ALA A 209 -8.53 -16.64 -11.20
N GLU A 210 -9.16 -15.51 -11.52
CA GLU A 210 -10.61 -15.38 -11.60
C GLU A 210 -11.19 -15.88 -12.93
N THR A 211 -10.36 -16.08 -13.95
CA THR A 211 -10.81 -16.57 -15.26
C THR A 211 -11.46 -17.95 -15.16
N LYS A 212 -12.48 -18.19 -16.00
CA LYS A 212 -13.14 -19.50 -16.09
C LYS A 212 -12.14 -20.60 -16.48
N GLU A 213 -11.21 -20.29 -17.37
CA GLU A 213 -10.18 -21.24 -17.82
C GLU A 213 -9.32 -21.75 -16.66
N MET A 214 -8.79 -20.85 -15.82
CA MET A 214 -7.96 -21.26 -14.69
C MET A 214 -8.77 -21.98 -13.61
N LYS A 215 -10.01 -21.55 -13.35
CA LYS A 215 -10.92 -22.25 -12.42
C LYS A 215 -11.21 -23.68 -12.88
N ASP A 216 -11.57 -23.87 -14.15
CA ASP A 216 -11.81 -25.19 -14.73
C ASP A 216 -10.53 -26.06 -14.71
N TYR A 217 -9.37 -25.44 -14.93
CA TYR A 217 -8.09 -26.15 -14.87
C TYR A 217 -7.76 -26.63 -13.45
N ALA A 218 -7.97 -25.80 -12.43
CA ALA A 218 -7.81 -26.19 -11.03
C ALA A 218 -8.72 -27.37 -10.65
N LEU A 219 -9.99 -27.34 -11.09
CA LEU A 219 -10.93 -28.46 -10.90
C LEU A 219 -10.44 -29.74 -11.59
N SER A 220 -9.88 -29.63 -12.80
CA SER A 220 -9.33 -30.78 -13.54
C SER A 220 -8.14 -31.45 -12.84
N LYS A 221 -7.42 -30.70 -11.99
CA LYS A 221 -6.30 -31.17 -11.17
C LYS A 221 -6.70 -31.64 -9.78
N GLY A 222 -8.00 -31.66 -9.48
CA GLY A 222 -8.55 -32.18 -8.22
C GLY A 222 -8.60 -31.18 -7.06
N ALA A 223 -8.28 -29.90 -7.28
CA ALA A 223 -8.58 -28.84 -6.32
C ALA A 223 -10.05 -28.42 -6.46
N LYS A 224 -10.65 -27.88 -5.40
CA LYS A 224 -12.02 -27.32 -5.43
C LYS A 224 -12.10 -25.90 -5.98
N GLY A 225 -10.96 -25.26 -6.21
CA GLY A 225 -10.87 -23.89 -6.70
C GLY A 225 -9.46 -23.32 -6.53
N ILE A 226 -9.35 -22.02 -6.75
CA ILE A 226 -8.14 -21.23 -6.54
C ILE A 226 -8.42 -20.22 -5.43
N ASN A 227 -7.59 -20.25 -4.40
CA ASN A 227 -7.59 -19.29 -3.32
C ASN A 227 -6.43 -18.31 -3.51
N ILE A 228 -6.77 -17.04 -3.74
CA ILE A 228 -5.80 -15.95 -3.67
C ILE A 228 -5.85 -15.32 -2.28
N ALA A 229 -4.70 -15.29 -1.61
CA ALA A 229 -4.50 -14.54 -0.38
C ALA A 229 -3.30 -13.60 -0.54
N GLY A 230 -3.20 -12.58 0.32
CA GLY A 230 -2.10 -11.62 0.24
C GLY A 230 -1.36 -11.40 1.55
N LEU A 231 -0.11 -10.94 1.45
CA LEU A 231 0.71 -10.41 2.55
C LEU A 231 1.19 -8.97 2.27
N CYS A 232 1.22 -8.12 3.29
CA CYS A 232 1.72 -6.73 3.21
C CYS A 232 0.93 -5.84 2.23
N CYS A 233 1.53 -4.79 1.66
CA CYS A 233 0.80 -3.73 0.99
C CYS A 233 0.12 -4.17 -0.32
N THR A 234 0.75 -5.02 -1.14
CA THR A 234 0.09 -5.57 -2.33
C THR A 234 -1.21 -6.32 -1.99
N ALA A 235 -1.24 -6.98 -0.82
CA ALA A 235 -2.46 -7.57 -0.31
C ALA A 235 -3.52 -6.53 -0.02
N ASN A 236 -3.15 -5.42 0.62
CA ASN A 236 -4.09 -4.33 0.89
C ASN A 236 -4.64 -3.76 -0.42
N GLU A 237 -3.79 -3.52 -1.43
CA GLU A 237 -4.22 -3.03 -2.75
C GLU A 237 -5.27 -3.95 -3.38
N ALA A 238 -4.98 -5.26 -3.46
CA ALA A 238 -5.89 -6.23 -4.03
C ALA A 238 -7.14 -6.46 -3.16
N THR A 239 -7.02 -6.40 -1.82
CA THR A 239 -8.16 -6.55 -0.90
C THR A 239 -9.12 -5.38 -1.06
N MET A 240 -8.61 -4.16 -1.14
CA MET A 240 -9.40 -2.94 -1.28
C MET A 240 -10.18 -2.90 -2.62
N ARG A 241 -9.67 -3.55 -3.68
CA ARG A 241 -10.27 -3.53 -5.02
C ARG A 241 -11.04 -4.78 -5.42
N HIS A 242 -10.67 -5.95 -4.90
CA HIS A 242 -11.27 -7.24 -5.25
C HIS A 242 -11.84 -8.00 -4.06
N GLY A 243 -11.54 -7.59 -2.82
CA GLY A 243 -11.97 -8.31 -1.62
C GLY A 243 -11.21 -9.62 -1.40
N ILE A 244 -10.01 -9.79 -1.98
CA ILE A 244 -9.18 -10.96 -1.70
C ILE A 244 -8.86 -11.06 -0.20
N ARG A 245 -8.51 -12.26 0.26
CA ARG A 245 -8.27 -12.51 1.68
C ARG A 245 -6.85 -12.12 2.09
N MET A 246 -6.68 -11.63 3.32
CA MET A 246 -5.38 -11.24 3.84
C MET A 246 -4.77 -12.37 4.69
N ALA A 247 -3.74 -13.06 4.18
CA ALA A 247 -3.06 -14.11 4.95
C ALA A 247 -2.36 -13.56 6.21
N GLY A 248 -1.85 -12.33 6.14
CA GLY A 248 -1.16 -11.72 7.27
C GLY A 248 -0.33 -10.50 6.91
N ASN A 249 0.48 -10.07 7.88
CA ASN A 249 1.37 -8.92 7.76
C ASN A 249 2.85 -9.30 7.72
N PHE A 250 3.74 -8.31 7.80
CA PHE A 250 5.18 -8.44 7.61
C PHE A 250 5.85 -9.60 8.37
N LEU A 251 5.54 -9.80 9.66
CA LEU A 251 6.16 -10.88 10.45
C LEU A 251 5.45 -12.24 10.31
N GLN A 252 4.39 -12.35 9.50
CA GLN A 252 3.71 -13.61 9.22
C GLN A 252 4.09 -14.23 7.87
N GLN A 253 4.95 -13.58 7.07
CA GLN A 253 5.29 -14.06 5.74
C GLN A 253 5.93 -15.46 5.73
N GLU A 254 6.82 -15.77 6.68
CA GLU A 254 7.40 -17.10 6.84
C GLU A 254 6.37 -18.10 7.38
N ASN A 255 5.50 -17.65 8.31
CA ASN A 255 4.45 -18.48 8.88
C ASN A 255 3.43 -18.97 7.84
N ALA A 256 3.19 -18.18 6.78
CA ALA A 256 2.33 -18.59 5.69
C ALA A 256 2.89 -19.83 4.96
N LEU A 257 4.21 -19.88 4.69
CA LEU A 257 4.86 -21.04 4.08
C LEU A 257 4.88 -22.24 5.04
N LEU A 258 5.10 -21.98 6.35
CA LEU A 258 5.09 -23.02 7.38
C LEU A 258 3.74 -23.75 7.53
N THR A 259 2.66 -23.22 6.96
CA THR A 259 1.38 -23.96 6.89
C THR A 259 1.44 -25.18 5.99
N GLY A 260 2.42 -25.28 5.09
CA GLY A 260 2.55 -26.37 4.12
C GLY A 260 1.48 -26.39 3.04
N ALA A 261 0.59 -25.39 2.98
CA ALA A 261 -0.57 -25.36 2.09
C ALA A 261 -0.39 -24.46 0.85
N VAL A 262 0.72 -23.72 0.74
CA VAL A 262 0.92 -22.70 -0.29
C VAL A 262 1.62 -23.31 -1.51
N GLU A 263 0.96 -23.31 -2.68
CA GLU A 263 1.58 -23.79 -3.91
C GLU A 263 2.59 -22.80 -4.46
N MET A 264 2.28 -21.50 -4.33
CA MET A 264 3.07 -20.43 -4.90
C MET A 264 2.98 -19.18 -4.04
N ILE A 265 4.13 -18.55 -3.84
CA ILE A 265 4.21 -17.18 -3.34
C ILE A 265 4.90 -16.32 -4.40
N CYS A 266 4.15 -15.38 -4.95
CA CYS A 266 4.57 -14.43 -5.97
C CYS A 266 4.97 -13.12 -5.31
N VAL A 267 6.22 -12.69 -5.53
CA VAL A 267 6.74 -11.46 -4.93
C VAL A 267 7.33 -10.50 -5.94
N ASP A 268 7.11 -9.21 -5.69
CA ASP A 268 7.68 -8.09 -6.44
C ASP A 268 8.92 -7.50 -5.73
N MET A 269 8.76 -6.45 -4.93
CA MET A 269 9.77 -5.70 -4.22
C MET A 269 9.28 -5.27 -2.81
N GLN A 270 10.24 -4.85 -1.99
CA GLN A 270 10.06 -4.27 -0.66
C GLN A 270 9.45 -5.22 0.41
N CYS A 271 10.08 -5.23 1.59
CA CYS A 271 9.66 -5.99 2.79
C CYS A 271 9.55 -7.52 2.64
N ILE A 272 10.11 -8.09 1.58
CA ILE A 272 10.20 -9.54 1.35
C ILE A 272 11.46 -10.07 2.04
N PHE A 273 11.30 -11.05 2.92
CA PHE A 273 12.42 -11.66 3.62
C PHE A 273 13.21 -12.58 2.70
N PRO A 274 14.54 -12.41 2.60
CA PRO A 274 15.39 -13.34 1.86
C PRO A 274 15.35 -14.77 2.41
N SER A 275 14.92 -14.97 3.67
CA SER A 275 14.73 -16.29 4.27
C SER A 275 13.59 -17.09 3.64
N LEU A 276 12.69 -16.46 2.88
CA LEU A 276 11.65 -17.17 2.12
C LEU A 276 12.25 -18.12 1.07
N GLY A 277 13.44 -17.81 0.53
CA GLY A 277 14.16 -18.68 -0.40
C GLY A 277 14.46 -20.07 0.18
N PRO A 278 15.36 -20.17 1.18
CA PRO A 278 15.67 -21.45 1.82
C PRO A 278 14.45 -22.08 2.52
N LEU A 279 13.48 -21.28 2.98
CA LEU A 279 12.25 -21.83 3.58
C LEU A 279 11.38 -22.54 2.53
N ALA A 280 11.22 -21.96 1.34
CA ALA A 280 10.43 -22.57 0.27
C ALA A 280 11.00 -23.92 -0.19
N GLU A 281 12.34 -24.09 -0.17
CA GLU A 281 13.01 -25.37 -0.48
C GLU A 281 12.63 -26.52 0.46
N CYS A 282 12.10 -26.22 1.66
CA CYS A 282 11.65 -27.23 2.63
C CYS A 282 10.23 -27.77 2.34
N PHE A 283 9.51 -27.14 1.41
CA PHE A 283 8.14 -27.44 1.01
C PHE A 283 8.03 -27.61 -0.51
N HIS A 284 6.83 -27.91 -1.01
CA HIS A 284 6.59 -27.91 -2.46
C HIS A 284 6.45 -26.49 -3.04
N THR A 285 6.28 -25.49 -2.19
CA THR A 285 6.00 -24.10 -2.55
C THR A 285 6.99 -23.55 -3.57
N LYS A 286 6.46 -23.00 -4.67
CA LYS A 286 7.25 -22.24 -5.64
C LYS A 286 7.37 -20.79 -5.18
N PHE A 287 8.58 -20.35 -4.87
CA PHE A 287 8.87 -18.95 -4.56
C PHE A 287 9.27 -18.19 -5.81
N ILE A 288 8.43 -17.25 -6.25
CA ILE A 288 8.64 -16.50 -7.49
C ILE A 288 9.05 -15.07 -7.16
N THR A 289 10.18 -14.60 -7.68
CA THR A 289 10.53 -13.17 -7.68
C THR A 289 10.33 -12.59 -9.07
N SER A 290 9.65 -11.45 -9.18
CA SER A 290 9.28 -10.86 -10.47
C SER A 290 10.03 -9.58 -10.86
N SER A 291 10.54 -8.83 -9.87
CA SER A 291 11.22 -7.56 -10.10
C SER A 291 12.74 -7.72 -10.34
N PRO A 292 13.33 -7.04 -11.34
CA PRO A 292 14.78 -7.10 -11.58
C PRO A 292 15.61 -6.49 -10.45
N ILE A 293 15.05 -5.59 -9.65
CA ILE A 293 15.73 -4.90 -8.54
C ILE A 293 15.59 -5.63 -7.19
N ALA A 294 14.82 -6.71 -7.14
CA ALA A 294 14.54 -7.47 -5.91
C ALA A 294 14.64 -8.99 -6.13
N ARG A 295 15.84 -9.45 -6.55
CA ARG A 295 16.13 -10.87 -6.76
C ARG A 295 16.62 -11.53 -5.48
N ILE A 296 16.09 -12.72 -5.18
CA ILE A 296 16.38 -13.46 -3.95
C ILE A 296 16.91 -14.86 -4.31
N PRO A 297 18.07 -15.29 -3.78
CA PRO A 297 18.54 -16.66 -3.97
C PRO A 297 17.53 -17.72 -3.49
N GLY A 298 17.44 -18.84 -4.20
CA GLY A 298 16.43 -19.88 -3.93
C GLY A 298 15.04 -19.59 -4.52
N SER A 299 14.86 -18.46 -5.20
CA SER A 299 13.63 -18.18 -5.96
C SER A 299 13.72 -18.62 -7.42
N ILE A 300 12.55 -18.82 -8.03
CA ILE A 300 12.38 -18.86 -9.47
C ILE A 300 12.19 -17.42 -9.95
N TYR A 301 13.09 -16.94 -10.81
CA TYR A 301 13.02 -15.58 -11.33
C TYR A 301 12.22 -15.54 -12.64
N ILE A 302 11.10 -14.83 -12.64
CA ILE A 302 10.25 -14.60 -13.82
C ILE A 302 10.07 -13.09 -13.96
N LYS A 303 10.85 -12.46 -14.83
CA LYS A 303 10.80 -11.01 -15.03
C LYS A 303 9.39 -10.58 -15.44
N PHE A 304 8.78 -9.70 -14.64
CA PHE A 304 7.52 -9.07 -14.99
C PHE A 304 7.68 -8.12 -16.17
N ASN A 305 6.75 -8.18 -17.13
CA ASN A 305 6.67 -7.26 -18.25
C ASN A 305 5.23 -6.78 -18.42
N THR A 306 5.03 -5.47 -18.38
CA THR A 306 3.73 -4.80 -18.49
C THR A 306 2.99 -5.17 -19.77
N ASP A 307 3.73 -5.38 -20.87
CA ASP A 307 3.13 -5.59 -22.20
C ASP A 307 2.55 -7.02 -22.34
N THR A 308 3.06 -7.96 -21.54
CA THR A 308 2.64 -9.38 -21.54
C THR A 308 2.04 -9.80 -20.20
N ALA A 309 1.62 -8.85 -19.38
CA ALA A 309 1.39 -9.08 -17.95
C ALA A 309 0.31 -10.12 -17.66
N LEU A 310 -0.83 -10.07 -18.38
CA LEU A 310 -1.92 -11.03 -18.19
C LEU A 310 -1.54 -12.46 -18.62
N ALA A 311 -0.81 -12.59 -19.73
CA ALA A 311 -0.32 -13.88 -20.21
C ALA A 311 0.69 -14.49 -19.21
N GLN A 312 1.62 -13.69 -18.71
CA GLN A 312 2.58 -14.12 -17.70
C GLN A 312 1.88 -14.51 -16.38
N ALA A 313 0.87 -13.76 -15.96
CA ALA A 313 0.09 -14.09 -14.79
C ALA A 313 -0.68 -15.41 -14.96
N THR A 314 -1.22 -15.66 -16.16
CA THR A 314 -1.91 -16.92 -16.49
C THR A 314 -0.96 -18.11 -16.42
N ASP A 315 0.27 -17.97 -16.94
CA ASP A 315 1.31 -19.00 -16.83
C ASP A 315 1.72 -19.28 -15.38
N LEU A 316 1.81 -18.24 -14.54
CA LEU A 316 2.10 -18.36 -13.11
C LEU A 316 0.97 -19.08 -12.35
N VAL A 317 -0.29 -18.68 -12.58
CA VAL A 317 -1.45 -19.34 -11.97
C VAL A 317 -1.52 -20.81 -12.40
N LYS A 318 -1.31 -21.09 -13.68
CA LYS A 318 -1.23 -22.46 -14.19
C LYS A 318 -0.11 -23.27 -13.52
N MET A 319 1.07 -22.68 -13.37
CA MET A 319 2.20 -23.30 -12.68
C MET A 319 1.89 -23.58 -11.20
N ALA A 320 1.13 -22.72 -10.52
CA ALA A 320 0.68 -22.96 -9.15
C ALA A 320 -0.32 -24.12 -9.09
N ILE A 321 -1.29 -24.14 -10.01
CA ILE A 321 -2.28 -25.22 -10.13
C ILE A 321 -1.59 -26.56 -10.39
N ASP A 322 -0.62 -26.60 -11.31
CA ASP A 322 0.17 -27.80 -11.58
C ASP A 322 0.97 -28.25 -10.33
N ASN A 323 1.40 -27.31 -9.50
CA ASN A 323 2.15 -27.63 -8.29
C ASN A 323 1.31 -28.22 -7.16
N TYR A 324 -0.03 -28.14 -7.24
CA TYR A 324 -0.95 -28.65 -6.22
C TYR A 324 -0.77 -30.15 -5.96
N GLU A 325 -0.44 -30.94 -7.00
CA GLU A 325 -0.20 -32.39 -6.86
C GLU A 325 1.03 -32.72 -6.00
N ASN A 326 1.97 -31.78 -5.86
CA ASN A 326 3.18 -31.95 -5.05
C ASN A 326 2.96 -31.59 -3.57
N ARG A 327 1.77 -31.13 -3.19
CA ARG A 327 1.45 -30.78 -1.80
C ARG A 327 1.51 -32.03 -0.91
N ASP A 328 2.33 -31.97 0.14
CA ASP A 328 2.43 -33.04 1.12
C ASP A 328 1.39 -32.87 2.23
N GLU A 329 0.31 -33.66 2.15
CA GLU A 329 -0.80 -33.65 3.13
C GLU A 329 -0.35 -33.85 4.58
N ALA A 330 0.79 -34.53 4.82
CA ALA A 330 1.32 -34.77 6.16
C ALA A 330 1.97 -33.53 6.79
N LYS A 331 2.34 -32.53 5.97
CA LYS A 331 2.97 -31.27 6.41
C LYS A 331 1.98 -30.12 6.56
N ILE A 332 0.70 -30.34 6.23
CA ILE A 332 -0.31 -29.26 6.27
C ILE A 332 -0.73 -28.96 7.71
N PHE A 333 -0.58 -27.70 8.10
CA PHE A 333 -1.17 -27.12 9.30
C PHE A 333 -1.69 -25.71 9.01
N ILE A 334 -3.00 -25.58 8.78
CA ILE A 334 -3.67 -24.29 8.63
C ILE A 334 -4.35 -23.97 9.97
N PRO A 335 -3.96 -22.88 10.67
CA PRO A 335 -4.64 -22.46 11.89
C PRO A 335 -6.10 -22.10 11.61
N SER A 336 -7.02 -22.41 12.53
CA SER A 336 -8.44 -22.06 12.34
C SER A 336 -8.76 -20.58 12.58
N SER A 337 -7.82 -19.79 13.07
CA SER A 337 -8.06 -18.38 13.40
C SER A 337 -8.12 -17.54 12.14
N LYS A 338 -9.28 -16.91 11.93
CA LYS A 338 -9.49 -15.83 10.96
C LYS A 338 -10.59 -14.93 11.47
N GLU A 339 -10.54 -13.66 11.09
CA GLU A 339 -11.52 -12.64 11.47
C GLU A 339 -12.09 -11.97 10.23
N ALA A 340 -13.37 -11.61 10.28
CA ALA A 340 -14.00 -10.82 9.25
C ALA A 340 -13.51 -9.37 9.29
N ALA A 341 -13.41 -8.74 8.11
CA ALA A 341 -13.06 -7.34 7.98
C ALA A 341 -13.89 -6.66 6.89
N VAL A 342 -14.17 -5.38 7.10
CA VAL A 342 -14.75 -4.46 6.12
C VAL A 342 -13.68 -3.44 5.79
N VAL A 343 -13.36 -3.32 4.50
CA VAL A 343 -12.30 -2.45 3.98
C VAL A 343 -12.86 -1.64 2.81
N GLY A 344 -12.01 -0.85 2.15
CA GLY A 344 -12.40 -0.13 0.93
C GLY A 344 -12.84 1.31 1.18
N TYR A 345 -12.19 2.00 2.12
CA TYR A 345 -12.51 3.36 2.53
C TYR A 345 -11.47 4.40 2.07
N PRO A 346 -11.34 4.71 0.77
CA PRO A 346 -10.65 5.92 0.33
C PRO A 346 -11.48 7.16 0.72
N CYS A 347 -10.87 8.34 0.59
CA CYS A 347 -11.50 9.62 0.90
C CYS A 347 -12.93 9.75 0.34
N ASP A 348 -13.10 9.45 -0.94
CA ASP A 348 -14.40 9.58 -1.62
C ASP A 348 -15.45 8.61 -1.08
N GLN A 349 -15.04 7.39 -0.73
CA GLN A 349 -15.97 6.43 -0.12
C GLN A 349 -16.36 6.85 1.29
N ILE A 350 -15.42 7.37 2.10
CA ILE A 350 -15.73 7.89 3.43
C ILE A 350 -16.74 9.04 3.32
N ILE A 351 -16.57 9.95 2.36
CA ILE A 351 -17.51 11.04 2.11
C ILE A 351 -18.90 10.49 1.74
N ARG A 352 -18.98 9.46 0.90
CA ARG A 352 -20.25 8.81 0.54
C ARG A 352 -20.98 8.26 1.76
N GLU A 353 -20.29 7.58 2.68
CA GLU A 353 -20.93 7.08 3.92
C GLU A 353 -21.43 8.24 4.80
N LEU A 354 -20.70 9.35 4.85
CA LEU A 354 -21.11 10.54 5.63
C LEU A 354 -22.30 11.28 4.99
N ASP A 355 -22.48 11.20 3.68
CA ASP A 355 -23.62 11.82 2.98
C ASP A 355 -24.97 11.23 3.38
N ASP A 356 -25.00 9.98 3.84
CA ASP A 356 -26.21 9.30 4.29
C ASP A 356 -26.73 9.81 5.64
N VAL A 357 -25.84 10.39 6.45
CA VAL A 357 -26.21 11.08 7.71
C VAL A 357 -26.32 12.60 7.57
N THR A 358 -26.17 13.12 6.35
CA THR A 358 -26.21 14.56 6.06
C THR A 358 -27.65 15.02 5.77
N ASN A 359 -28.12 16.04 6.49
CA ASN A 359 -29.44 16.62 6.24
C ASN A 359 -29.40 17.60 5.05
N THR A 360 -29.93 17.17 3.91
CA THR A 360 -29.90 17.92 2.65
C THR A 360 -30.73 19.21 2.65
N HIS A 361 -31.55 19.47 3.68
CA HIS A 361 -32.23 20.76 3.85
C HIS A 361 -31.36 21.82 4.51
N LEU A 362 -30.27 21.42 5.18
CA LEU A 362 -29.42 22.30 5.99
C LEU A 362 -27.97 22.32 5.50
N GLU A 363 -27.52 21.25 4.85
CA GLU A 363 -26.11 21.01 4.57
C GLU A 363 -25.90 20.45 3.15
N GLU A 364 -24.76 20.77 2.55
CA GLU A 364 -24.32 20.22 1.27
C GLU A 364 -23.64 18.85 1.46
N ARG A 365 -23.94 17.93 0.55
CA ARG A 365 -23.27 16.63 0.44
C ARG A 365 -21.86 16.78 -0.16
N GLY A 366 -21.04 15.74 -0.05
CA GLY A 366 -19.70 15.71 -0.62
C GLY A 366 -18.62 16.26 0.31
N SER A 367 -18.82 16.21 1.64
CA SER A 367 -17.86 16.75 2.60
C SER A 367 -17.68 15.89 3.85
N TYR A 368 -16.58 16.11 4.58
CA TYR A 368 -16.33 15.50 5.89
C TYR A 368 -17.11 16.17 7.03
N LYS A 369 -18.04 17.08 6.74
CA LYS A 369 -18.70 17.91 7.74
C LYS A 369 -19.35 17.12 8.88
N PRO A 370 -20.07 16.00 8.65
CA PRO A 370 -20.64 15.22 9.76
C PRO A 370 -19.57 14.68 10.73
N ALA A 371 -18.43 14.20 10.22
CA ALA A 371 -17.31 13.76 11.05
C ALA A 371 -16.64 14.93 11.79
N ILE A 372 -16.47 16.07 11.11
CA ILE A 372 -15.91 17.29 11.71
C ILE A 372 -16.81 17.80 12.85
N ASP A 373 -18.13 17.76 12.68
CA ASP A 373 -19.08 18.22 13.70
C ASP A 373 -19.15 17.25 14.88
N ALA A 374 -19.00 15.94 14.64
CA ALA A 374 -18.82 14.96 15.72
C ALA A 374 -17.56 15.24 16.55
N ILE A 375 -16.46 15.66 15.92
CA ILE A 375 -15.23 16.07 16.62
C ILE A 375 -15.45 17.40 17.37
N LYS A 376 -16.02 18.42 16.72
CA LYS A 376 -16.25 19.75 17.34
C LYS A 376 -17.17 19.69 18.55
N SER A 377 -18.19 18.82 18.51
CA SER A 377 -19.12 18.62 19.62
C SER A 377 -18.54 17.79 20.77
N GLY A 378 -17.38 17.15 20.57
CA GLY A 378 -16.76 16.26 21.55
C GLY A 378 -17.36 14.87 21.61
N VAL A 379 -18.28 14.51 20.69
CA VAL A 379 -18.74 13.12 20.52
C VAL A 379 -17.58 12.23 20.09
N LEU A 380 -16.73 12.73 19.18
CA LEU A 380 -15.41 12.17 18.93
C LEU A 380 -14.35 13.07 19.55
N ARG A 381 -13.37 12.48 20.22
CA ARG A 381 -12.24 13.22 20.81
C ARG A 381 -11.26 13.70 19.73
N GLY A 382 -11.20 12.99 18.61
CA GLY A 382 -10.33 13.29 17.48
C GLY A 382 -10.19 12.09 16.54
N ALA A 383 -9.21 12.16 15.65
CA ALA A 383 -8.87 11.09 14.73
C ALA A 383 -7.35 10.82 14.73
N VAL A 384 -6.96 9.56 14.56
CA VAL A 384 -5.56 9.11 14.52
C VAL A 384 -5.34 8.20 13.31
N ALA A 385 -4.24 8.43 12.59
CA ALA A 385 -3.75 7.50 11.58
C ALA A 385 -2.81 6.46 12.20
N MET A 386 -3.18 5.19 12.16
CA MET A 386 -2.37 4.07 12.63
C MET A 386 -1.69 3.38 11.45
N VAL A 387 -0.38 3.57 11.34
CA VAL A 387 0.43 3.08 10.22
C VAL A 387 1.67 2.33 10.72
N GLY A 388 2.41 1.74 9.79
CA GLY A 388 3.74 1.20 10.05
C GLY A 388 3.82 -0.33 10.05
N CYS A 389 5.03 -0.82 10.27
CA CYS A 389 5.40 -2.23 10.13
C CYS A 389 5.40 -2.95 11.48
N ASN A 390 5.75 -4.24 11.46
CA ASN A 390 6.13 -4.96 12.66
C ASN A 390 7.64 -4.88 12.90
N ASN A 391 8.07 -5.03 14.16
CA ASN A 391 9.48 -5.04 14.54
C ASN A 391 9.71 -6.12 15.60
N PRO A 392 10.67 -7.04 15.45
CA PRO A 392 10.90 -8.12 16.41
C PRO A 392 11.33 -7.67 17.81
N ARG A 393 11.69 -6.38 18.00
CA ARG A 393 11.91 -5.78 19.33
C ARG A 393 10.63 -5.64 20.15
N VAL A 394 9.47 -5.77 19.52
CA VAL A 394 8.15 -5.73 20.14
C VAL A 394 7.46 -7.04 19.79
N ARG A 395 6.65 -7.57 20.72
CA ARG A 395 5.80 -8.74 20.43
C ARG A 395 4.97 -8.47 19.17
N PRO A 396 4.90 -9.39 18.20
CA PRO A 396 4.12 -9.18 16.97
C PRO A 396 2.71 -8.68 17.26
N ASP A 397 2.30 -7.64 16.53
CA ASP A 397 1.02 -6.92 16.59
C ASP A 397 0.61 -6.26 17.91
N TYR A 398 1.29 -6.57 19.02
CA TYR A 398 0.88 -6.14 20.36
C TYR A 398 0.67 -4.62 20.46
N SER A 399 1.67 -3.82 20.08
CA SER A 399 1.55 -2.36 20.15
C SER A 399 0.45 -1.82 19.24
N HIS A 400 0.31 -2.35 18.02
CA HIS A 400 -0.75 -1.92 17.10
C HIS A 400 -2.13 -2.16 17.72
N ILE A 401 -2.40 -3.38 18.18
CA ILE A 401 -3.70 -3.78 18.70
C ILE A 401 -4.03 -3.04 20.00
N GLU A 402 -3.11 -2.98 20.95
CA GLU A 402 -3.39 -2.37 22.26
C GLU A 402 -3.56 -0.86 22.16
N ILE A 403 -2.77 -0.18 21.32
CA ILE A 403 -2.95 1.26 21.06
C ILE A 403 -4.31 1.50 20.40
N MET A 404 -4.66 0.73 19.36
CA MET A 404 -5.96 0.89 18.69
C MET A 404 -7.13 0.65 19.64
N LYS A 405 -7.11 -0.41 20.45
CA LYS A 405 -8.15 -0.70 21.43
C LYS A 405 -8.32 0.45 22.43
N GLU A 406 -7.22 1.02 22.92
CA GLU A 406 -7.29 2.13 23.87
C GLU A 406 -7.83 3.40 23.22
N LEU A 407 -7.42 3.72 22.00
CA LEU A 407 -7.94 4.85 21.23
C LEU A 407 -9.45 4.72 20.96
N LEU A 408 -9.90 3.55 20.48
CA LEU A 408 -11.32 3.28 20.20
C LEU A 408 -12.19 3.41 21.45
N LYS A 409 -11.73 2.89 22.60
CA LYS A 409 -12.42 3.05 23.90
C LYS A 409 -12.54 4.51 24.36
N ASN A 410 -11.64 5.38 23.91
CA ASN A 410 -11.57 6.79 24.29
C ASN A 410 -12.17 7.74 23.23
N ASP A 411 -13.08 7.21 22.39
CA ASP A 411 -13.81 7.94 21.35
C ASP A 411 -12.89 8.59 20.29
N VAL A 412 -11.76 7.94 19.97
CA VAL A 412 -10.85 8.39 18.91
C VAL A 412 -11.09 7.55 17.66
N LEU A 413 -11.47 8.21 16.57
CA LEU A 413 -11.59 7.59 15.26
C LEU A 413 -10.21 7.15 14.77
N ILE A 414 -10.11 5.96 14.16
CA ILE A 414 -8.85 5.43 13.63
C ILE A 414 -9.00 5.19 12.13
N VAL A 415 -8.05 5.72 11.37
CA VAL A 415 -7.78 5.27 9.99
C VAL A 415 -6.49 4.47 10.01
N ALA A 416 -6.44 3.33 9.34
CA ALA A 416 -5.28 2.44 9.38
C ALA A 416 -4.81 2.07 7.97
N SER A 417 -3.49 1.91 7.79
CA SER A 417 -2.89 1.42 6.55
C SER A 417 -1.75 0.43 6.80
N GLY A 418 -1.27 -0.20 5.73
CA GLY A 418 -0.11 -1.10 5.78
C GLY A 418 -0.32 -2.30 6.72
N CYS A 419 0.76 -2.72 7.40
CA CYS A 419 0.72 -3.84 8.34
C CYS A 419 -0.08 -3.54 9.62
N ALA A 420 -0.28 -2.27 9.98
CA ALA A 420 -1.12 -1.87 11.09
C ALA A 420 -2.61 -2.16 10.79
N ALA A 421 -3.08 -1.87 9.56
CA ALA A 421 -4.42 -2.25 9.11
C ALA A 421 -4.63 -3.77 9.14
N GLN A 422 -3.63 -4.54 8.69
CA GLN A 422 -3.70 -6.00 8.74
C GLN A 422 -3.68 -6.53 10.19
N ALA A 423 -2.95 -5.88 11.11
CA ALA A 423 -3.03 -6.20 12.53
C ALA A 423 -4.44 -5.92 13.11
N ALA A 424 -5.07 -4.81 12.68
CA ALA A 424 -6.45 -4.49 13.05
C ALA A 424 -7.43 -5.55 12.52
N ALA A 425 -7.30 -5.94 11.25
CA ALA A 425 -8.14 -6.94 10.59
C ALA A 425 -8.08 -8.29 11.34
N LYS A 426 -6.87 -8.80 11.60
CA LYS A 426 -6.66 -10.06 12.33
C LYS A 426 -7.13 -10.04 13.79
N ALA A 427 -7.32 -8.86 14.36
CA ALA A 427 -7.82 -8.67 15.72
C ALA A 427 -9.33 -8.39 15.76
N GLY A 428 -10.03 -8.47 14.61
CA GLY A 428 -11.45 -8.19 14.49
C GLY A 428 -11.82 -6.71 14.62
N LEU A 429 -10.84 -5.80 14.59
CA LEU A 429 -11.09 -4.35 14.78
C LEU A 429 -11.64 -3.67 13.52
N LEU A 430 -11.61 -4.35 12.37
CA LEU A 430 -12.19 -3.86 11.11
C LEU A 430 -13.56 -4.47 10.79
N SER A 431 -14.19 -5.17 11.74
CA SER A 431 -15.58 -5.62 11.58
C SER A 431 -16.55 -4.56 12.12
N LYS A 432 -17.79 -4.53 11.62
CA LYS A 432 -18.82 -3.58 12.09
C LYS A 432 -19.18 -3.81 13.56
N GLU A 433 -19.03 -5.05 14.04
CA GLU A 433 -19.22 -5.45 15.44
C GLU A 433 -18.15 -4.86 16.36
N ALA A 434 -16.99 -4.45 15.83
CA ALA A 434 -15.94 -3.78 16.62
C ALA A 434 -16.41 -2.48 17.27
N LYS A 435 -17.51 -1.87 16.80
CA LYS A 435 -18.17 -0.74 17.48
C LYS A 435 -18.51 -1.06 18.94
N ASP A 436 -18.65 -2.34 19.28
CA ASP A 436 -18.90 -2.76 20.66
C ASP A 436 -17.71 -2.64 21.60
N LEU A 437 -16.52 -2.43 21.04
CA LEU A 437 -15.29 -2.13 21.77
C LEU A 437 -15.06 -0.62 21.94
N CYS A 438 -15.79 0.21 21.19
CA CYS A 438 -15.65 1.66 21.20
C CYS A 438 -16.31 2.30 22.43
N GLY A 439 -15.83 3.50 22.77
CA GLY A 439 -16.53 4.41 23.68
C GLY A 439 -17.91 4.80 23.14
N ASP A 440 -18.74 5.38 24.00
CA ASP A 440 -20.16 5.66 23.69
C ASP A 440 -20.32 6.61 22.50
N GLY A 441 -19.42 7.59 22.36
CA GLY A 441 -19.46 8.58 21.30
C GLY A 441 -19.14 7.96 19.94
N LEU A 442 -18.01 7.25 19.84
CA LEU A 442 -17.61 6.58 18.61
C LEU A 442 -18.57 5.44 18.25
N ARG A 443 -19.07 4.67 19.22
CA ARG A 443 -20.10 3.64 19.00
C ARG A 443 -21.36 4.24 18.37
N ARG A 444 -21.81 5.39 18.87
CA ARG A 444 -22.97 6.10 18.32
C ARG A 444 -22.71 6.53 16.88
N VAL A 445 -21.54 7.10 16.58
CA VAL A 445 -21.17 7.49 15.21
C VAL A 445 -21.15 6.27 14.28
N CYS A 446 -20.48 5.18 14.66
CA CYS A 446 -20.46 3.93 13.88
C CYS A 446 -21.86 3.34 13.67
N THR A 447 -22.82 3.58 14.58
CA THR A 447 -24.20 3.10 14.41
C THR A 447 -25.01 3.99 13.46
N LEU A 448 -24.68 5.27 13.36
CA LEU A 448 -25.37 6.22 12.48
C LEU A 448 -24.89 6.11 11.03
N VAL A 449 -23.58 5.91 10.83
CA VAL A 449 -22.92 5.91 9.52
C VAL A 449 -22.86 4.50 8.88
N ASP A 450 -23.26 3.46 9.64
CA ASP A 450 -23.25 2.02 9.30
C ASP A 450 -22.10 1.51 8.42
#